data_AF-A0A382ZVD0-F1
#
_entry.id   AF-A0A382ZVD0-F1
#
_cell.length_a   1.000
_cell.length_b   1.000
_cell.length_c   1.000
_cell.angle_alpha   90.00
_cell.angle_beta   90.00
_cell.angle_gamma   90.00
#
_symmetry.space_group_name_H-M   'P 1'
#
loop_
_entity.id
_entity.type
_entity.pdbx_description
1 polymer ?
#
loop_
_entity_poly.entity_id
_entity_poly.type
_entity_poly.pdbx_seq_one_letter_code
_entity_poly.pdbx_strand_id
1 'polypeptide(L)'
;MSGTPLQSGYMKPELLDRIVAKATSECHVTNFALYNWTEPFIHPYLPEMIRVVKKYDVGCDVSTNLNLGKQIEAVVAANPDTIKISVSGFDQETYGVTHRKGDIDVVKTNMRRLADAKRSSKSTTRVIVIFHRYLSNQREEMEMRAFAGSLDFDFTTYWAYLMPLEKNLAFLGYKDAGAKFSEEDHLL
;
A
#
# COMPACT_ATOMS: atom_id res chain seq x y z
N MET A 1 12.39 26.33 -16.22
CA MET A 1 12.68 25.06 -16.90
C MET A 1 11.35 24.41 -17.23
N SER A 2 11.00 24.29 -18.51
CA SER A 2 9.82 23.51 -18.92
C SER A 2 10.13 22.04 -18.62
N GLY A 3 9.59 21.52 -17.52
CA GLY A 3 9.76 20.11 -17.16
C GLY A 3 9.27 19.22 -18.30
N THR A 4 10.01 18.15 -18.58
CA THR A 4 9.57 17.09 -19.50
C THR A 4 8.13 16.71 -19.15
N PRO A 5 7.18 16.71 -20.10
CA PRO A 5 5.82 16.31 -19.83
C PRO A 5 5.80 14.94 -19.16
N LEU A 6 5.07 14.81 -18.06
CA LEU A 6 4.86 13.51 -17.43
C LEU A 6 4.19 12.60 -18.47
N GLN A 7 4.86 11.52 -18.84
CA GLN A 7 4.27 10.53 -19.74
C GLN A 7 3.04 9.92 -19.06
N SER A 8 1.89 10.01 -19.74
CA SER A 8 0.66 9.36 -19.31
C SER A 8 0.63 7.90 -19.77
N GLY A 9 0.13 6.99 -18.92
CA GLY A 9 -0.11 5.60 -19.27
C GLY A 9 0.45 4.63 -18.25
N TYR A 10 0.24 3.34 -18.51
CA TYR A 10 0.76 2.25 -17.68
C TYR A 10 2.17 1.88 -18.13
N MET A 11 3.09 1.70 -17.17
CA MET A 11 4.39 1.10 -17.47
C MET A 11 4.15 -0.29 -18.07
N LYS A 12 4.92 -0.64 -19.11
CA LYS A 12 4.86 -1.97 -19.72
C LYS A 12 5.83 -2.92 -19.01
N PRO A 13 5.49 -4.21 -18.82
CA PRO A 13 6.36 -5.17 -18.14
C PRO A 13 7.79 -5.24 -18.70
N GLU A 14 7.96 -5.02 -20.00
CA GLU A 14 9.26 -5.03 -20.68
C GLU A 14 10.15 -3.87 -20.24
N LEU A 15 9.55 -2.72 -19.91
CA LEU A 15 10.31 -1.61 -19.35
C LEU A 15 10.75 -1.91 -17.92
N LEU A 16 9.88 -2.51 -17.10
CA LEU A 16 10.25 -2.93 -15.75
C LEU A 16 11.36 -3.99 -15.80
N ASP A 17 11.28 -4.98 -16.70
CA ASP A 17 12.30 -6.02 -16.86
C ASP A 17 13.68 -5.41 -17.13
N ARG A 18 13.78 -4.41 -18.01
CA ARG A 18 15.03 -3.69 -18.25
C ARG A 18 15.53 -2.92 -17.02
N ILE A 19 14.62 -2.33 -16.23
CA ILE A 19 14.97 -1.61 -15.00
C ILE A 19 15.53 -2.59 -13.95
N VAL A 20 14.82 -3.69 -13.71
CA VAL A 20 15.23 -4.71 -12.73
C VAL A 20 16.53 -5.36 -13.17
N ALA A 21 16.68 -5.70 -14.46
CA ALA A 21 17.92 -6.25 -15.02
C ALA A 21 19.12 -5.33 -14.77
N LYS A 22 18.98 -4.03 -15.08
CA LYS A 22 20.06 -3.06 -14.88
C LYS A 22 20.39 -2.93 -13.39
N ALA A 23 19.37 -2.72 -12.55
CA ALA A 23 19.55 -2.52 -11.12
C ALA A 23 20.25 -3.72 -10.45
N THR A 24 19.87 -4.95 -10.80
CA THR A 24 20.47 -6.18 -10.27
C THR A 24 21.86 -6.47 -10.85
N SER A 25 22.18 -5.98 -12.05
CA SER A 25 23.52 -6.11 -12.62
C SER A 25 24.55 -5.14 -12.01
N GLU A 26 24.09 -4.01 -11.45
CA GLU A 26 24.96 -2.93 -10.97
C GLU A 26 24.95 -2.79 -9.44
N CYS A 27 23.91 -3.29 -8.77
CA CYS A 27 23.71 -3.16 -7.34
C CYS A 27 23.23 -4.48 -6.73
N HIS A 28 23.50 -4.67 -5.44
CA HIS A 28 22.84 -5.71 -4.66
C HIS A 28 21.44 -5.23 -4.25
N VAL A 29 20.41 -5.69 -4.97
CA VAL A 29 19.01 -5.32 -4.71
C VAL A 29 18.32 -6.43 -3.93
N THR A 30 17.76 -6.10 -2.78
CA THR A 30 17.07 -7.07 -1.90
C THR A 30 15.56 -7.08 -2.10
N ASN A 31 14.96 -5.96 -2.52
CA ASN A 31 13.52 -5.82 -2.65
C ASN A 31 13.12 -4.77 -3.70
N PHE A 32 12.04 -5.03 -4.43
CA PHE A 32 11.30 -4.06 -5.23
C PHE A 32 9.90 -3.86 -4.65
N ALA A 33 9.59 -2.62 -4.29
CA ALA A 33 8.25 -2.21 -3.88
C ALA A 33 7.47 -1.71 -5.11
N LEU A 34 6.46 -2.46 -5.56
CA LEU A 34 5.60 -2.10 -6.69
C LEU A 34 4.44 -1.18 -6.27
N TYR A 35 4.75 -0.17 -5.45
CA TYR A 35 3.78 0.79 -4.93
C TYR A 35 4.49 2.07 -4.47
N ASN A 36 3.69 3.14 -4.36
CA ASN A 36 4.04 4.34 -3.60
C ASN A 36 2.73 5.06 -3.21
N TRP A 37 2.51 6.30 -3.63
CA TRP A 37 1.32 7.10 -3.30
C TRP A 37 0.04 6.77 -4.10
N THR A 38 -0.02 5.63 -4.79
CA THR A 38 -1.16 5.23 -5.63
C THR A 38 -1.58 3.80 -5.37
N GLU A 39 -2.79 3.43 -5.79
CA GLU A 39 -3.32 2.07 -5.66
C GLU A 39 -2.79 1.13 -6.77
N PRO A 40 -1.92 0.15 -6.45
CA PRO A 40 -1.33 -0.74 -7.47
C PRO A 40 -2.35 -1.59 -8.22
N PHE A 41 -3.49 -1.95 -7.60
CA PHE A 41 -4.51 -2.79 -8.24
C PHE A 41 -5.22 -2.11 -9.42
N ILE A 42 -5.02 -0.80 -9.63
CA ILE A 42 -5.43 -0.08 -10.85
C ILE A 42 -4.59 -0.52 -12.06
N HIS A 43 -3.33 -0.91 -11.85
CA HIS A 43 -2.41 -1.23 -12.92
C HIS A 43 -2.81 -2.56 -13.61
N PRO A 44 -3.13 -2.56 -14.91
CA PRO A 44 -3.68 -3.74 -15.60
C PRO A 44 -2.67 -4.87 -15.76
N TYR A 45 -1.38 -4.58 -15.60
CA TYR A 45 -0.30 -5.57 -15.69
C TYR A 45 0.33 -5.91 -14.34
N LEU A 46 -0.31 -5.58 -13.21
CA LEU A 46 0.28 -5.82 -11.89
C LEU A 46 0.76 -7.27 -11.68
N PRO A 47 -0.01 -8.32 -12.05
CA PRO A 47 0.48 -9.70 -11.95
C PRO A 47 1.75 -9.95 -12.78
N GLU A 48 1.83 -9.42 -13.99
CA GLU A 48 3.00 -9.53 -14.86
C GLU A 48 4.20 -8.78 -14.28
N MET A 49 3.98 -7.60 -13.68
CA MET A 49 5.05 -6.84 -13.01
C MET A 49 5.66 -7.61 -11.84
N ILE A 50 4.83 -8.30 -11.05
CA ILE A 50 5.30 -9.16 -9.97
C ILE A 50 6.17 -10.30 -10.54
N ARG A 51 5.70 -10.99 -11.58
CA ARG A 51 6.46 -12.08 -12.23
C ARG A 51 7.80 -11.60 -12.77
N VAL A 52 7.85 -10.39 -13.33
CA VAL A 52 9.10 -9.75 -13.80
C VAL A 52 10.08 -9.60 -12.64
N VAL A 53 9.67 -9.07 -11.48
CA VAL A 53 10.56 -8.95 -10.32
C VAL A 53 11.02 -10.31 -9.82
N LYS A 54 10.10 -11.26 -9.64
CA LYS A 54 10.39 -12.60 -9.10
C LYS A 54 11.35 -13.41 -9.99
N LYS A 55 11.39 -13.17 -11.30
CA LYS A 55 12.36 -13.77 -12.24
C LYS A 55 13.82 -13.51 -11.84
N TYR A 56 14.11 -12.41 -11.15
CA TYR A 56 15.46 -12.03 -10.73
C TYR A 56 15.81 -12.48 -9.31
N ASP A 57 14.96 -13.30 -8.67
CA ASP A 57 15.14 -13.78 -7.29
C ASP A 57 15.29 -12.64 -6.26
N VAL A 58 14.59 -11.53 -6.50
CA VAL A 58 14.52 -10.37 -5.61
C VAL A 58 13.18 -10.37 -4.87
N GLY A 59 13.14 -9.82 -3.65
CA GLY A 59 11.90 -9.56 -2.94
C GLY A 59 10.96 -8.66 -3.74
N CYS A 60 9.66 -8.93 -3.65
CA CYS A 60 8.60 -8.17 -4.31
C CYS A 60 7.50 -7.83 -3.29
N ASP A 61 7.36 -6.55 -2.98
CA ASP A 61 6.31 -6.06 -2.09
C ASP A 61 5.24 -5.28 -2.87
N VAL A 62 3.98 -5.45 -2.48
CA VAL A 62 2.83 -4.64 -2.92
C VAL A 62 2.16 -4.03 -1.70
N SER A 63 1.79 -2.75 -1.75
CA SER A 63 0.96 -2.09 -0.73
C SER A 63 -0.29 -1.52 -1.37
N THR A 64 -1.45 -1.86 -0.83
CA THR A 64 -2.75 -1.56 -1.42
C THR A 64 -3.73 -1.11 -0.34
N ASN A 65 -4.66 -0.21 -0.68
CA ASN A 65 -5.83 0.07 0.15
C ASN A 65 -6.94 -1.00 -0.04
N LEU A 66 -6.77 -1.88 -1.03
CA LEU A 66 -7.60 -3.04 -1.35
C LEU A 66 -9.09 -2.73 -1.61
N ASN A 67 -9.43 -1.50 -1.98
CA ASN A 67 -10.77 -1.17 -2.48
C ASN A 67 -11.04 -1.79 -3.86
N LEU A 68 -9.98 -2.17 -4.60
CA LEU A 68 -10.07 -2.81 -5.90
C LEU A 68 -9.72 -4.29 -5.81
N GLY A 69 -10.68 -5.16 -6.13
CA GLY A 69 -10.51 -6.61 -6.01
C GLY A 69 -10.40 -7.39 -7.32
N LYS A 70 -10.42 -6.73 -8.49
CA LYS A 70 -10.56 -7.43 -9.79
C LYS A 70 -9.44 -8.43 -10.08
N GLN A 71 -8.23 -8.16 -9.60
CA GLN A 71 -7.02 -8.93 -9.93
C GLN A 71 -6.48 -9.76 -8.76
N ILE A 72 -7.22 -9.92 -7.65
CA ILE A 72 -6.74 -10.58 -6.42
C ILE A 72 -6.14 -11.96 -6.71
N GLU A 73 -6.86 -12.84 -7.40
CA GLU A 73 -6.40 -14.20 -7.67
C GLU A 73 -5.15 -14.21 -8.55
N ALA A 74 -5.10 -13.33 -9.56
CA ALA A 74 -3.97 -13.22 -10.46
C ALA A 74 -2.71 -12.69 -9.74
N VAL A 75 -2.89 -11.71 -8.84
CA VAL A 75 -1.82 -11.16 -7.99
C VAL A 75 -1.29 -12.22 -7.03
N VAL A 76 -2.18 -12.94 -6.33
CA VAL A 76 -1.78 -14.03 -5.43
C VAL A 76 -1.06 -15.15 -6.20
N ALA A 77 -1.55 -15.51 -7.39
CA ALA A 77 -0.91 -16.50 -8.24
C ALA A 77 0.47 -16.04 -8.77
N ALA A 78 0.69 -14.73 -8.92
CA ALA A 78 2.01 -14.17 -9.23
C ALA A 78 2.98 -14.24 -8.02
N ASN A 79 2.47 -14.52 -6.83
CA ASN A 79 3.22 -14.84 -5.61
C ASN A 79 4.26 -13.78 -5.20
N PRO A 80 3.85 -12.51 -4.97
CA PRO A 80 4.73 -11.53 -4.34
C PRO A 80 5.13 -11.99 -2.94
N ASP A 81 6.24 -11.49 -2.41
CA ASP A 81 6.72 -11.86 -1.08
C ASP A 81 5.80 -11.29 0.01
N THR A 82 5.39 -10.03 -0.16
CA THR A 82 4.48 -9.36 0.78
C THR A 82 3.37 -8.59 0.07
N ILE A 83 2.14 -8.75 0.57
CA ILE A 83 1.02 -7.83 0.34
C ILE A 83 0.72 -7.09 1.63
N LYS A 84 0.88 -5.77 1.60
CA LYS A 84 0.56 -4.85 2.70
C LYS A 84 -0.80 -4.23 2.43
N ILE A 85 -1.68 -4.27 3.41
CA ILE A 85 -3.04 -3.71 3.32
C ILE A 85 -3.10 -2.49 4.22
N SER A 86 -3.18 -1.31 3.62
CA SER A 86 -3.30 -0.02 4.32
C SER A 86 -4.75 0.23 4.73
N VAL A 87 -4.97 0.38 6.04
CA VAL A 87 -6.28 0.71 6.61
C VAL A 87 -6.13 1.70 7.76
N SER A 88 -7.16 2.49 8.04
CA SER A 88 -7.16 3.50 9.12
C SER A 88 -8.43 3.45 9.97
N GLY A 89 -9.18 2.37 9.89
CA GLY A 89 -10.48 2.23 10.55
C GLY A 89 -11.06 0.86 10.25
N PHE A 90 -11.98 0.44 11.11
CA PHE A 90 -12.81 -0.74 10.98
C PHE A 90 -14.24 -0.36 10.54
N ASP A 91 -14.68 0.84 10.93
CA ASP A 91 -15.96 1.43 10.58
C ASP A 91 -15.81 2.52 9.52
N GLN A 92 -16.88 2.71 8.72
CA GLN A 92 -16.84 3.60 7.56
C GLN A 92 -16.64 5.08 7.93
N GLU A 93 -17.20 5.50 9.07
CA GLU A 93 -17.05 6.87 9.58
C GLU A 93 -15.57 7.21 9.78
N THR A 94 -14.85 6.38 10.51
CA THR A 94 -13.43 6.56 10.81
C THR A 94 -12.53 6.30 9.61
N TYR A 95 -12.80 5.22 8.86
CA TYR A 95 -12.03 4.87 7.66
C TYR A 95 -12.09 5.98 6.60
N GLY A 96 -13.29 6.53 6.37
CA GLY A 96 -13.55 7.53 5.33
C GLY A 96 -12.85 8.88 5.56
N VAL A 97 -12.43 9.19 6.79
CA VAL A 97 -11.67 10.42 7.11
C VAL A 97 -10.37 10.47 6.30
N THR A 98 -9.61 9.37 6.29
CA THR A 98 -8.26 9.34 5.70
C THR A 98 -8.18 8.52 4.41
N HIS A 99 -9.09 7.56 4.22
CA HIS A 99 -9.27 6.84 2.96
C HIS A 99 -10.50 7.36 2.22
N ARG A 100 -10.49 8.66 1.89
CA ARG A 100 -11.62 9.34 1.23
C ARG A 100 -12.07 8.58 -0.02
N LYS A 101 -13.39 8.41 -0.16
CA LYS A 101 -14.07 7.66 -1.23
C LYS A 101 -13.82 6.14 -1.22
N GLY A 102 -13.08 5.61 -0.25
CA GLY A 102 -13.00 4.18 -0.01
C GLY A 102 -14.22 3.67 0.78
N ASP A 103 -14.43 2.36 0.73
CA ASP A 103 -15.47 1.64 1.45
C ASP A 103 -14.83 0.50 2.24
N ILE A 104 -14.86 0.59 3.56
CA ILE A 104 -14.21 -0.38 4.44
C ILE A 104 -14.85 -1.78 4.34
N ASP A 105 -16.13 -1.89 4.00
CA ASP A 105 -16.79 -3.18 3.83
C ASP A 105 -16.36 -3.87 2.54
N VAL A 106 -16.11 -3.09 1.48
CA VAL A 106 -15.45 -3.60 0.26
C VAL A 106 -14.05 -4.09 0.58
N VAL A 107 -13.26 -3.34 1.35
CA VAL A 107 -11.91 -3.75 1.78
C VAL A 107 -11.97 -5.06 2.57
N LYS A 108 -12.82 -5.15 3.61
CA LYS A 108 -12.98 -6.37 4.42
C LYS A 108 -13.44 -7.57 3.58
N THR A 109 -14.27 -7.33 2.56
CA THR A 109 -14.70 -8.37 1.61
C THR A 109 -13.56 -8.84 0.72
N ASN A 110 -12.74 -7.91 0.21
CA ASN A 110 -11.56 -8.25 -0.56
C ASN A 110 -10.47 -8.92 0.29
N MET A 111 -10.35 -8.59 1.59
CA MET A 111 -9.48 -9.29 2.53
C MET A 111 -9.87 -10.77 2.67
N ARG A 112 -11.17 -11.06 2.83
CA ARG A 112 -11.68 -12.44 2.84
C ARG A 112 -11.32 -13.18 1.56
N ARG A 113 -11.59 -12.56 0.40
CA ARG A 113 -11.28 -13.12 -0.91
C ARG A 113 -9.77 -13.35 -1.12
N LEU A 114 -8.93 -12.45 -0.62
CA LEU A 114 -7.47 -12.60 -0.63
C LEU A 114 -7.03 -13.80 0.21
N ALA A 115 -7.62 -14.00 1.39
CA ALA A 115 -7.34 -15.15 2.24
C ALA A 115 -7.76 -16.47 1.56
N ASP A 116 -8.93 -16.49 0.93
CA ASP A 116 -9.42 -17.64 0.14
C ASP A 116 -8.50 -17.95 -1.04
N ALA A 117 -8.07 -16.92 -1.78
CA ALA A 117 -7.16 -17.07 -2.91
C ALA A 117 -5.79 -17.61 -2.48
N LYS A 118 -5.24 -17.10 -1.36
CA LYS A 118 -3.97 -17.59 -0.78
C LYS A 118 -4.08 -19.06 -0.40
N ARG A 119 -5.15 -19.46 0.30
CA ARG A 119 -5.39 -20.87 0.68
C ARG A 119 -5.52 -21.78 -0.53
N SER A 120 -6.34 -21.39 -1.50
CA SER A 120 -6.65 -22.21 -2.68
C SER A 120 -5.45 -22.41 -3.60
N SER A 121 -4.60 -21.39 -3.74
CA SER A 121 -3.39 -21.43 -4.57
C SER A 121 -2.15 -21.96 -3.83
N LYS A 122 -2.24 -22.20 -2.52
CA LYS A 122 -1.10 -22.49 -1.64
C LYS A 122 0.02 -21.44 -1.76
N SER A 123 -0.35 -20.20 -2.01
CA SER A 123 0.60 -19.10 -2.14
C SER A 123 1.37 -18.89 -0.84
N THR A 124 2.67 -18.63 -0.96
CA THR A 124 3.57 -18.31 0.17
C THR A 124 3.56 -16.82 0.50
N THR A 125 2.79 -16.01 -0.23
CA THR A 125 2.68 -14.57 -0.02
C THR A 125 2.34 -14.27 1.45
N ARG A 126 3.16 -13.45 2.09
CA ARG A 126 2.87 -12.91 3.41
C ARG A 126 1.88 -11.76 3.28
N VAL A 127 0.79 -11.77 4.05
CA VAL A 127 -0.17 -10.66 4.07
C VAL A 127 -0.09 -9.96 5.40
N ILE A 128 0.11 -8.63 5.36
CA ILE A 128 0.24 -7.80 6.56
C ILE A 128 -0.77 -6.66 6.48
N VAL A 129 -1.66 -6.58 7.46
CA VAL A 129 -2.52 -5.42 7.66
C VAL A 129 -1.73 -4.34 8.40
N ILE A 130 -1.66 -3.15 7.80
CA ILE A 130 -1.05 -1.97 8.37
C ILE A 130 -2.16 -1.01 8.80
N PHE A 131 -2.35 -0.89 10.11
CA PHE A 131 -3.27 0.08 10.67
C PHE A 131 -2.58 1.42 10.93
N HIS A 132 -3.00 2.44 10.19
CA HIS A 132 -2.54 3.82 10.37
C HIS A 132 -3.23 4.42 11.59
N ARG A 133 -2.47 4.61 12.67
CA ARG A 133 -2.94 5.22 13.91
C ARG A 133 -2.97 6.74 13.75
N TYR A 134 -4.15 7.28 14.00
CA TYR A 134 -4.43 8.69 14.18
C TYR A 134 -4.86 8.90 15.64
N LEU A 135 -4.97 10.15 16.09
CA LEU A 135 -5.41 10.41 17.45
C LEU A 135 -6.86 9.96 17.67
N SER A 136 -7.67 9.99 16.61
CA SER A 136 -9.11 9.72 16.63
C SER A 136 -9.51 8.25 16.53
N ASN A 137 -8.66 7.37 15.99
CA ASN A 137 -9.09 6.03 15.53
C ASN A 137 -8.58 4.84 16.35
N GLN A 138 -7.90 5.08 17.47
CA GLN A 138 -7.20 4.03 18.24
C GLN A 138 -8.14 2.94 18.79
N ARG A 139 -9.42 3.29 19.01
CA ARG A 139 -10.43 2.38 19.54
C ARG A 139 -10.75 1.22 18.60
N GLU A 140 -10.62 1.43 17.30
CA GLU A 140 -10.96 0.46 16.25
C GLU A 140 -9.77 -0.46 15.89
N GLU A 141 -8.58 -0.20 16.43
CA GLU A 141 -7.39 -1.02 16.13
C GLU A 141 -7.60 -2.49 16.52
N MET A 142 -8.17 -2.72 17.71
CA MET A 142 -8.35 -4.08 18.22
C MET A 142 -9.34 -4.89 17.38
N GLU A 143 -10.35 -4.23 16.81
CA GLU A 143 -11.33 -4.86 15.92
C GLU A 143 -10.68 -5.24 14.60
N MET A 144 -9.92 -4.32 13.98
CA MET A 144 -9.19 -4.64 12.75
C MET A 144 -8.11 -5.71 12.99
N ARG A 145 -7.42 -5.69 14.14
CA ARG A 145 -6.45 -6.73 14.52
C ARG A 145 -7.11 -8.09 14.65
N ALA A 146 -8.24 -8.17 15.34
CA ALA A 146 -9.00 -9.41 15.49
C ALA A 146 -9.49 -9.93 14.13
N PHE A 147 -9.98 -9.04 13.26
CA PHE A 147 -10.41 -9.38 11.92
C PHE A 147 -9.26 -9.89 11.04
N ALA A 148 -8.11 -9.21 11.04
CA ALA A 148 -6.90 -9.66 10.34
C ALA A 148 -6.46 -11.06 10.83
N GLY A 149 -6.44 -11.27 12.16
CA GLY A 149 -6.10 -12.55 12.76
C GLY A 149 -7.05 -13.68 12.35
N SER A 150 -8.36 -13.40 12.24
CA SER A 150 -9.35 -14.39 11.75
C SER A 150 -9.11 -14.86 10.31
N LEU A 151 -8.34 -14.09 9.54
CA LEU A 151 -7.97 -14.38 8.15
C LEU A 151 -6.56 -14.97 8.01
N ASP A 152 -5.85 -15.21 9.12
CA ASP A 152 -4.44 -15.63 9.14
C ASP A 152 -3.52 -14.57 8.47
N PHE A 153 -3.83 -13.29 8.69
CA PHE A 153 -2.99 -12.17 8.27
C PHE A 153 -2.22 -11.61 9.46
N ASP A 154 -0.98 -11.20 9.20
CA ASP A 154 -0.20 -10.45 10.17
C ASP A 154 -0.81 -9.06 10.37
N PHE A 155 -0.53 -8.45 11.52
CA PHE A 155 -1.01 -7.13 11.85
C PHE A 155 0.09 -6.27 12.46
N THR A 156 0.23 -5.05 11.97
CA THR A 156 1.14 -4.05 12.53
C THR A 156 0.50 -2.66 12.48
N THR A 157 1.09 -1.73 13.20
CA THR A 157 0.59 -0.36 13.32
C THR A 157 1.68 0.64 12.98
N TYR A 158 1.29 1.73 12.34
CA TYR A 158 2.15 2.89 12.12
C TYR A 158 1.45 4.14 12.58
N TRP A 159 2.15 5.00 13.32
CA TRP A 159 1.65 6.34 13.60
C TRP A 159 1.65 7.15 12.31
N ALA A 160 0.50 7.73 11.99
CA ALA A 160 0.43 8.73 10.95
C ALA A 160 1.22 9.97 11.42
N TYR A 161 1.89 10.60 10.46
CA TYR A 161 2.61 11.83 10.67
C TYR A 161 2.29 12.78 9.53
N LEU A 162 2.41 14.07 9.79
CA LEU A 162 2.09 15.09 8.82
C LEU A 162 3.12 15.07 7.70
N MET A 163 2.64 15.12 6.47
CA MET A 163 3.49 15.28 5.29
C MET A 163 3.07 16.53 4.51
N PRO A 164 4.04 17.26 3.94
CA PRO A 164 5.47 16.98 3.97
C PRO A 164 6.12 17.39 5.31
N LEU A 165 7.41 17.10 5.50
CA LEU A 165 8.14 17.34 6.77
C LEU A 165 8.00 18.79 7.25
N GLU A 166 7.96 19.72 6.31
CA GLU A 166 7.71 21.15 6.44
C GLU A 166 6.49 21.47 7.32
N LYS A 167 5.42 20.68 7.25
CA LYS A 167 4.25 20.88 8.12
C LYS A 167 4.55 20.58 9.58
N ASN A 168 5.37 19.57 9.87
CA ASN A 168 5.81 19.30 11.24
C ASN A 168 6.69 20.45 11.77
N LEU A 169 7.58 20.98 10.93
CA LEU A 169 8.39 22.15 11.29
C LEU A 169 7.52 23.38 11.57
N ALA A 170 6.49 23.61 10.75
CA ALA A 170 5.53 24.69 10.96
C ALA A 170 4.74 24.51 12.28
N PHE A 171 4.27 23.29 12.55
CA PHE A 171 3.61 22.94 13.82
C PHE A 171 4.50 23.21 15.04
N LEU A 172 5.80 22.95 14.92
CA LEU A 172 6.79 23.22 15.97
C LEU A 172 7.21 24.70 16.05
N GLY A 173 6.68 25.59 15.20
CA GLY A 173 6.92 27.03 15.24
C GLY A 173 8.16 27.53 14.49
N TYR A 174 8.72 26.74 13.58
CA TYR A 174 9.85 27.18 12.74
C TYR A 174 9.39 28.24 11.72
N LYS A 175 10.09 29.38 11.70
CA LYS A 175 9.68 30.58 10.94
C LYS A 175 9.76 30.43 9.41
N ASP A 176 10.62 29.54 8.90
CA ASP A 176 10.86 29.31 7.48
C ASP A 176 10.53 27.88 7.06
N ALA A 177 9.50 27.30 7.66
CA ALA A 177 9.16 25.89 7.49
C ALA A 177 8.78 25.49 6.06
N GLY A 178 8.51 26.42 5.13
CA GLY A 178 8.18 26.11 3.73
C GLY A 178 6.75 25.62 3.49
N ALA A 179 5.99 25.30 4.54
CA ALA A 179 4.56 25.01 4.50
C ALA A 179 3.82 25.70 5.67
N LYS A 180 2.50 25.90 5.52
CA LYS A 180 1.64 26.38 6.59
C LYS A 180 0.90 25.21 7.25
N PHE A 181 0.74 25.27 8.55
CA PHE A 181 -0.13 24.37 9.31
C PHE A 181 -1.57 24.91 9.25
N SER A 182 -2.54 24.10 8.82
CA SER A 182 -3.94 24.52 8.62
C SER A 182 -4.89 23.97 9.68
N GLU A 183 -6.12 24.48 9.74
CA GLU A 183 -7.18 23.92 10.59
C GLU A 183 -7.53 22.46 10.23
N GLU A 184 -7.44 22.08 8.95
CA GLU A 184 -7.65 20.70 8.52
C GLU A 184 -6.58 19.75 9.09
N ASP A 185 -5.34 20.24 9.27
CA ASP A 185 -4.26 19.45 9.86
C ASP A 185 -4.48 19.16 11.36
N HIS A 186 -5.39 19.90 12.03
CA HIS A 186 -5.79 19.62 13.41
C HIS A 186 -6.88 18.53 13.53
N LEU A 187 -7.51 18.13 12.42
CA LEU A 187 -8.61 17.17 12.40
C LEU A 187 -8.16 15.71 12.20
N LEU A 188 -6.88 15.50 11.89
CA LEU A 188 -6.24 14.19 11.65
C LEU A 188 -5.47 13.74 12.91
#